data_AF-A0A525PQC7-F1
#
_entry.id   AF-A0A525PQC7-F1
#
_cell.length_a   1.000
_cell.length_b   1.000
_cell.length_c   1.000
_cell.angle_alpha   90.00
_cell.angle_beta   90.00
_cell.angle_gamma   90.00
#
_symmetry.space_group_name_H-M   'P 1'
#
loop_
_entity.id
_entity.type
_entity.pdbx_description
1 polymer ?
#
loop_
_entity_poly.entity_id
_entity_poly.type
_entity_poly.pdbx_seq_one_letter_code
_entity_poly.pdbx_strand_id
1 'polypeptide(L)' 'MSDTSAKLVIRNIGMILSGKMEEPIFDGDCVIAINGKISAWGYEKDLDCEA' A
#
# COMPACT_ATOMS: atom_id res chain seq x y z
N MET A 1 -12.38 22.41 6.17
CA MET A 1 -12.07 20.98 6.31
C MET A 1 -11.91 20.48 4.88
N SER A 2 -10.71 20.14 4.44
CA SER A 2 -10.49 19.67 3.07
C SER A 2 -10.85 18.20 2.99
N ASP A 3 -12.08 17.91 2.57
CA ASP A 3 -12.64 16.58 2.30
C ASP A 3 -12.06 15.95 1.01
N THR A 4 -10.76 16.09 0.80
CA THR A 4 -10.06 15.29 -0.21
C THR A 4 -9.58 14.05 0.50
N SER A 5 -10.13 12.88 0.18
CA SER A 5 -9.66 11.61 0.73
C SER A 5 -8.15 11.53 0.52
N ALA A 6 -7.38 11.54 1.60
CA ALA A 6 -5.93 11.60 1.50
C ALA A 6 -5.41 10.23 1.07
N LYS A 7 -5.04 10.10 -0.20
CA LYS A 7 -4.39 8.91 -0.78
C LYS A 7 -2.88 9.05 -0.66
N LEU A 8 -2.24 8.07 -0.02
CA LEU A 8 -0.80 7.94 0.07
C LEU A 8 -0.39 6.68 -0.69
N VAL A 9 0.55 6.82 -1.62
CA VAL A 9 1.11 5.70 -2.39
C VAL A 9 2.60 5.61 -2.10
N ILE A 10 3.04 4.49 -1.54
CA ILE A 10 4.43 4.19 -1.20
C ILE A 10 4.94 3.18 -2.22
N ARG A 11 6.07 3.46 -2.89
CA ARG A 11 6.61 2.68 -4.02
C ARG A 11 8.06 2.25 -3.78
N ASN A 12 8.53 1.34 -4.63
CA ASN A 12 9.90 0.84 -4.66
C ASN A 12 10.34 0.23 -3.31
N ILE A 13 9.41 -0.44 -2.64
CA ILE A 13 9.66 -1.14 -1.38
C ILE A 13 10.44 -2.42 -1.66
N GLY A 14 11.56 -2.63 -0.96
CA GLY A 14 12.35 -3.86 -1.12
C GLY A 14 11.74 -5.11 -0.47
N MET A 15 10.93 -4.93 0.58
CA MET A 15 10.23 -6.01 1.29
C MET A 15 9.04 -5.46 2.09
N ILE A 16 7.89 -6.14 2.04
CA ILE A 16 6.71 -5.81 2.84
C ILE A 16 6.53 -6.87 3.93
N LEU A 17 6.73 -6.50 5.19
CA LEU A 17 6.45 -7.38 6.34
C LEU A 17 4.99 -7.21 6.78
N SER A 18 4.23 -8.30 6.78
CA SER A 18 2.78 -8.29 7.02
C SER A 18 2.38 -8.30 8.50
N GLY A 19 3.25 -8.85 9.36
CA GLY A 19 2.93 -9.19 10.74
C GLY A 19 2.02 -10.42 10.91
N LYS A 20 1.61 -11.09 9.83
CA LYS A 20 0.90 -12.38 9.86
C LYS A 20 1.88 -13.53 10.04
N MET A 21 1.62 -14.48 10.93
CA MET A 21 2.54 -15.59 11.17
C MET A 21 2.54 -16.60 10.02
N GLU A 22 1.37 -16.78 9.40
CA GLU A 22 1.13 -17.68 8.28
C GLU A 22 1.65 -17.16 6.93
N GLU A 23 1.80 -15.84 6.82
CA GLU A 23 2.22 -15.16 5.59
C GLU A 23 3.04 -13.91 5.95
N PRO A 24 4.24 -14.05 6.53
CA PRO A 24 4.99 -12.96 7.19
C PRO A 24 5.54 -11.90 6.22
N ILE A 25 5.69 -12.26 4.95
CA ILE A 25 6.17 -11.39 3.88
C ILE A 25 5.11 -11.37 2.80
N PHE A 26 4.70 -10.18 2.37
CA PHE A 26 3.86 -10.02 1.21
C PHE A 26 4.69 -9.79 -0.05
N ASP A 27 4.25 -10.37 -1.16
CA ASP A 27 4.79 -10.08 -2.49
C ASP A 27 4.34 -8.68 -2.94
N GLY A 28 5.28 -7.92 -3.50
CA GLY A 28 5.03 -6.59 -4.03
C GLY A 28 6.09 -5.57 -3.65
N ASP A 29 5.96 -4.39 -4.24
CA ASP A 29 6.84 -3.23 -4.04
C ASP A 29 6.06 -1.93 -3.77
N CYS A 30 4.74 -2.02 -3.58
CA CYS A 30 3.85 -0.88 -3.44
C CYS A 30 2.76 -1.10 -2.37
N VAL A 31 2.43 -0.03 -1.62
CA VAL A 31 1.35 0.02 -0.63
C VAL A 31 0.54 1.31 -0.80
N ILE A 32 -0.78 1.20 -0.78
CA ILE A 32 -1.71 2.33 -0.85
C ILE A 32 -2.45 2.47 0.48
N ALA A 33 -2.39 3.67 1.07
CA ALA A 33 -3.18 4.06 2.22
C ALA A 33 -4.20 5.13 1.86
N ILE A 34 -5.45 4.95 2.30
CA ILE A 34 -6.54 5.91 2.14
C ILE A 34 -6.96 6.34 3.55
N ASN A 35 -6.90 7.65 3.82
CA ASN A 35 -7.26 8.22 5.13
C ASN A 35 -6.51 7.55 6.29
N GLY A 36 -5.21 7.29 6.09
CA GLY A 36 -4.33 6.68 7.09
C GLY A 36 -4.52 5.17 7.30
N LYS A 37 -5.35 4.49 6.50
CA LYS A 37 -5.53 3.03 6.56
C LYS A 37 -5.01 2.36 5.29
N ILE A 38 -4.32 1.23 5.43
CA ILE A 38 -3.89 0.41 4.29
C ILE A 38 -5.13 -0.10 3.56
N SER A 39 -5.19 0.15 2.26
CA SER A 39 -6.29 -0.22 1.36
C SER A 39 -5.89 -1.29 0.36
N ALA A 40 -4.64 -1.29 -0.08
CA ALA A 40 -4.07 -2.29 -0.99
C ALA A 40 -2.55 -2.39 -0.82
N TRP A 41 -1.98 -3.53 -1.20
CA TRP A 41 -0.54 -3.76 -1.37
C TRP A 41 -0.33 -4.72 -2.54
N GLY A 42 0.85 -4.70 -3.15
CA GLY A 42 1.18 -5.53 -4.32
C GLY A 42 2.27 -4.90 -5.18
N TYR A 43 2.37 -5.32 -6.44
CA TYR A 43 3.27 -4.68 -7.40
C TYR A 43 2.66 -3.37 -7.92
N GLU A 44 3.47 -2.31 -8.00
CA GLU A 44 3.02 -0.98 -8.43
C GLU A 44 2.23 -1.02 -9.75
N LYS A 45 2.72 -1.76 -10.72
CA LYS A 45 2.11 -1.90 -12.07
C LYS A 45 0.68 -2.46 -12.05
N ASP A 46 0.28 -3.12 -10.96
CA ASP A 46 -1.00 -3.80 -10.82
C ASP A 46 -1.97 -3.02 -9.92
N LEU A 47 -1.56 -1.87 -9.36
CA LEU A 47 -2.35 -1.06 -8.43
C LEU A 47 -2.76 0.29 -9.02
N ASP A 48 -3.96 0.76 -8.66
CA ASP A 48 -4.40 2.12 -8.98
C ASP A 48 -3.67 3.15 -8.10
N CYS A 49 -2.60 3.70 -8.66
CA CYS A 49 -1.72 4.63 -7.98
C CYS A 49 -1.97 6.11 -8.33
N GLU A 50 -3.07 6.44 -9.04
CA GLU A 50 -3.45 7.82 -9.34
C GLU A 50 -4.01 8.52 -8.10
N ALA A 51 -3.75 9.83 -7.96
CA ALA A 51 -4.09 10.64 -6.77
C ALA A 51 -5.37 11.45 -6.96
#